data_AF-A0A3D0FLD0-F1
#
_entry.id   AF-A0A3D0FLD0-F1
#
_cell.length_a   1.000
_cell.length_b   1.000
_cell.length_c   1.000
_cell.angle_alpha   90.00
_cell.angle_beta   90.00
_cell.angle_gamma   90.00
#
_symmetry.space_group_name_H-M   'P 1'
#
loop_
_entity.id
_entity.type
_entity.pdbx_description
1 polymer ?
#
loop_
_entity_poly.entity_id
_entity_poly.type
_entity_poly.pdbx_seq_one_letter_code
_entity_poly.pdbx_strand_id
1 'polypeptide(L)'
;MRFTQRCLTLLLLVTACLTTRANSGFYTNFVEHEWLYDIPWQGDIDNFDIKNGWLHSDIISEEGSAAIVAQSYIMIDATWSFYYRHTQPLGQNNFIRYFLAADRANLHNAQGYYIEIGRNNGSVTLMFYDGNTAEELCSAGNIAFGDEGTLFIEVSRDTEGLWLLSVGSRRSTLTLKGSAMHNTWHNCQYTGIYVFGRDLAQRQNHYFDELEVGGEEEMPEGEDNSEPDDDPSDDPAMPDMHDDAVEAQQGTLLINEIMFHPAQGAQEYVEVINLTDEVLDLSGVTITTRTAKGKFNTGNKFPDGSFVMPSEVATLCADATALARQFAIDDTTNIYSTRWRQQLNNTSQTLFLLNSDKSVCYDSVYYHKDYHHSLISDDSGVSLERVSTSLNSMNREAWHSAAGPTYGTPGAANSQRIDTEAEYDQILYLQPEAFSPNGDGTDDICVIHYNMPREGYSATLRLFTPTGVLITTIAENTLLARQGIITWDGTTPRGTAQIGIYALVMQATHPNSKAIKKKIPLVVIGR
;
A
#
# COMPACT_ATOMS: atom_id res chain seq x y z
N MET A 1 -13.38 -7.07 68.74
CA MET A 1 -12.22 -7.44 67.90
C MET A 1 -12.67 -7.48 66.46
N ARG A 2 -12.23 -6.51 65.64
CA ARG A 2 -12.44 -6.49 64.19
C ARG A 2 -11.25 -7.18 63.54
N PHE A 3 -11.47 -8.10 62.61
CA PHE A 3 -10.49 -8.42 61.56
C PHE A 3 -11.22 -8.50 60.23
N THR A 4 -10.94 -7.49 59.41
CA THR A 4 -11.39 -7.31 58.04
C THR A 4 -10.46 -8.05 57.07
N GLN A 5 -11.11 -8.73 56.14
CA GLN A 5 -10.62 -9.35 54.91
C GLN A 5 -9.76 -8.37 54.09
N ARG A 6 -8.57 -8.79 53.66
CA ARG A 6 -7.80 -8.12 52.61
C ARG A 6 -7.53 -9.14 51.50
N CYS A 7 -8.14 -8.90 50.34
CA CYS A 7 -7.81 -9.54 49.07
C CYS A 7 -6.34 -9.26 48.74
N LEU A 8 -5.61 -10.32 48.43
CA LEU A 8 -4.27 -10.25 47.84
C LEU A 8 -4.46 -10.50 46.35
N THR A 9 -4.52 -9.43 45.56
CA THR A 9 -4.56 -9.50 44.10
C THR A 9 -3.15 -9.86 43.62
N LEU A 10 -3.01 -11.04 43.04
CA LEU A 10 -1.78 -11.55 42.45
C LEU A 10 -1.54 -10.79 41.13
N LEU A 11 -0.57 -9.88 41.12
CA LEU A 11 -0.12 -9.17 39.93
C LEU A 11 0.84 -10.11 39.18
N LEU A 12 0.34 -10.81 38.15
CA LEU A 12 1.20 -11.52 37.21
C LEU A 12 1.79 -10.48 36.23
N LEU A 13 3.07 -10.15 36.40
CA LEU A 13 3.83 -9.43 35.39
C LEU A 13 4.17 -10.42 34.26
N VAL A 14 3.39 -10.40 33.18
CA VAL A 14 3.82 -10.99 31.91
C VAL A 14 4.76 -9.97 31.28
N THR A 15 6.06 -10.26 31.35
CA THR A 15 7.08 -9.54 30.58
C THR A 15 7.01 -10.13 29.17
N ALA A 16 6.23 -9.50 28.29
CA ALA A 16 6.27 -9.79 26.87
C ALA A 16 7.62 -9.28 26.34
N CYS A 17 8.45 -10.22 25.89
CA CYS A 17 9.62 -9.93 25.10
C CYS A 17 9.11 -9.38 23.75
N LEU A 18 9.07 -8.05 23.61
CA LEU A 18 8.68 -7.37 22.37
C LEU A 18 9.76 -7.62 21.32
N THR A 19 9.59 -8.65 20.50
CA THR A 19 10.16 -8.66 19.15
C THR A 19 9.36 -7.66 18.33
N THR A 20 10.00 -6.57 17.89
CA THR A 20 9.39 -5.62 16.95
C THR A 20 9.25 -6.30 15.59
N ARG A 21 8.01 -6.59 15.18
CA ARG A 21 7.64 -6.94 13.80
C ARG A 21 6.74 -5.82 13.25
N ALA A 22 6.76 -5.63 11.93
CA ALA A 22 6.10 -4.52 11.23
C ALA A 22 4.58 -4.75 11.12
N ASN A 23 3.77 -3.73 11.42
CA ASN A 23 2.32 -3.78 11.19
C ASN A 23 1.99 -3.55 9.71
N SER A 24 1.07 -4.37 9.18
CA SER A 24 0.48 -4.27 7.85
C SER A 24 -0.92 -3.63 7.93
N GLY A 25 -1.37 -2.95 6.88
CA GLY A 25 -2.66 -2.25 6.92
C GLY A 25 -2.98 -1.46 5.66
N PHE A 26 -4.25 -1.10 5.50
CA PHE A 26 -4.68 -0.18 4.44
C PHE A 26 -5.85 0.70 4.91
N TYR A 27 -6.00 1.85 4.26
CA TYR A 27 -7.03 2.85 4.53
C TYR A 27 -7.60 3.38 3.22
N THR A 28 -8.91 3.60 3.16
CA THR A 28 -9.59 4.30 2.05
C THR A 28 -10.72 5.18 2.55
N ASN A 29 -10.81 6.38 1.98
CA ASN A 29 -11.85 7.39 2.24
C ASN A 29 -12.70 7.71 1.01
N PHE A 30 -12.59 6.92 -0.06
CA PHE A 30 -13.47 6.95 -1.24
C PHE A 30 -13.74 8.35 -1.83
N VAL A 31 -12.71 9.20 -1.91
CA VAL A 31 -12.80 10.55 -2.52
C VAL A 31 -12.70 10.45 -4.06
N GLU A 32 -13.30 11.43 -4.75
CA GLU A 32 -13.57 11.47 -6.21
C GLU A 32 -12.52 10.82 -7.13
N HIS A 33 -12.98 10.04 -8.12
CA HIS A 33 -12.20 9.45 -9.24
C HIS A 33 -10.92 8.66 -8.88
N GLU A 34 -10.52 8.57 -7.60
CA GLU A 34 -9.27 7.97 -7.11
C GLU A 34 -9.49 6.69 -6.26
N TRP A 35 -10.74 6.36 -5.91
CA TRP A 35 -11.06 5.19 -5.06
C TRP A 35 -10.71 3.81 -5.65
N LEU A 36 -10.46 3.73 -6.95
CA LEU A 36 -9.94 2.53 -7.63
C LEU A 36 -8.40 2.44 -7.62
N TYR A 37 -7.72 3.47 -7.12
CA TYR A 37 -6.27 3.68 -7.26
C TYR A 37 -5.50 3.48 -5.95
N ASP A 38 -6.14 3.62 -4.78
CA ASP A 38 -5.47 3.46 -3.47
C ASP A 38 -5.39 2.01 -2.99
N ILE A 39 -6.39 1.19 -3.33
CA ILE A 39 -6.49 -0.23 -2.97
C ILE A 39 -7.00 -0.97 -4.20
N PRO A 40 -6.42 -2.12 -4.60
CA PRO A 40 -6.86 -2.88 -5.76
C PRO A 40 -8.17 -3.60 -5.48
N TRP A 41 -9.27 -2.85 -5.33
CA TRP A 41 -10.61 -3.40 -5.21
C TRP A 41 -10.92 -4.27 -6.43
N GLN A 42 -11.47 -5.46 -6.18
CA GLN A 42 -11.89 -6.45 -7.16
C GLN A 42 -13.37 -6.82 -6.93
N GLY A 43 -13.96 -7.56 -7.86
CA GLY A 43 -15.37 -7.99 -7.78
C GLY A 43 -16.29 -7.13 -8.65
N ASP A 44 -17.49 -6.86 -8.16
CA ASP A 44 -18.59 -6.20 -8.85
C ASP A 44 -18.47 -4.67 -8.83
N ILE A 45 -17.28 -4.15 -9.12
CA ILE A 45 -16.92 -2.72 -9.02
C ILE A 45 -17.93 -1.82 -9.75
N ASP A 46 -18.41 -2.25 -10.92
CA ASP A 46 -19.38 -1.50 -11.74
C ASP A 46 -20.75 -1.29 -11.06
N ASN A 47 -21.03 -2.02 -9.98
CA ASN A 47 -22.23 -1.84 -9.17
C ASN A 47 -21.99 -0.91 -7.96
N PHE A 48 -20.90 -0.14 -7.97
CA PHE A 48 -20.59 0.88 -6.98
C PHE A 48 -20.13 2.16 -7.67
N ASP A 49 -20.54 3.31 -7.13
CA ASP A 49 -20.10 4.63 -7.56
C ASP A 49 -19.76 5.51 -6.36
N ILE A 50 -19.21 6.70 -6.60
CA ILE A 50 -18.99 7.67 -5.53
C ILE A 50 -20.11 8.70 -5.56
N LYS A 51 -20.85 8.81 -4.45
CA LYS A 51 -21.88 9.84 -4.26
C LYS A 51 -21.60 10.67 -3.02
N ASN A 52 -21.29 11.95 -3.26
CA ASN A 52 -20.97 12.94 -2.23
C ASN A 52 -19.79 12.51 -1.34
N GLY A 53 -18.73 11.95 -1.94
CA GLY A 53 -17.52 11.50 -1.24
C GLY A 53 -17.67 10.20 -0.45
N TRP A 54 -18.68 9.39 -0.76
CA TRP A 54 -18.85 8.07 -0.14
C TRP A 54 -18.98 7.04 -1.23
N LEU A 55 -18.42 5.85 -0.99
CA LEU A 55 -18.72 4.68 -1.78
C LEU A 55 -20.21 4.37 -1.63
N HIS A 56 -20.93 4.30 -2.75
CA HIS A 56 -22.36 4.09 -2.81
C HIS A 56 -22.65 2.85 -3.64
N SER A 57 -23.56 1.99 -3.16
CA SER A 57 -24.04 0.85 -3.94
C SER A 57 -24.91 1.33 -5.09
N ASP A 58 -24.57 1.05 -6.34
CA ASP A 58 -25.37 1.36 -7.53
C ASP A 58 -25.79 0.09 -8.30
N ILE A 59 -26.38 -0.88 -7.59
CA ILE A 59 -26.66 -2.22 -8.14
C ILE A 59 -27.87 -2.16 -9.09
N ILE A 60 -27.63 -2.32 -10.38
CA ILE A 60 -28.69 -2.30 -11.40
C ILE A 60 -29.23 -3.71 -11.69
N SER A 61 -28.44 -4.75 -11.44
CA SER A 61 -28.75 -6.16 -11.75
C SER A 61 -29.93 -6.72 -10.93
N GLU A 62 -30.80 -7.50 -11.57
CA GLU A 62 -31.97 -8.13 -10.91
C GLU A 62 -31.59 -9.23 -9.91
N GLU A 63 -30.32 -9.68 -9.89
CA GLU A 63 -29.79 -10.59 -8.86
C GLU A 63 -29.76 -9.93 -7.47
N GLY A 64 -29.68 -8.60 -7.43
CA GLY A 64 -29.88 -7.79 -6.24
C GLY A 64 -28.76 -7.83 -5.20
N SER A 65 -27.60 -8.32 -5.58
CA SER A 65 -26.38 -8.27 -4.77
C SER A 65 -25.18 -7.82 -5.58
N ALA A 66 -24.21 -7.26 -4.89
CA ALA A 66 -22.88 -6.98 -5.42
C ALA A 66 -21.85 -7.08 -4.29
N ALA A 67 -20.64 -7.49 -4.64
CA ALA A 67 -19.52 -7.58 -3.72
C ALA A 67 -18.27 -6.91 -4.27
N ILE A 68 -17.55 -6.17 -3.44
CA ILE A 68 -16.18 -5.72 -3.72
C ILE A 68 -15.24 -6.19 -2.62
N VAL A 69 -14.03 -6.57 -3.00
CA VAL A 69 -13.00 -7.10 -2.10
C VAL A 69 -11.64 -6.46 -2.34
N ALA A 70 -10.84 -6.39 -1.29
CA ALA A 70 -9.41 -6.13 -1.35
C ALA A 70 -8.69 -7.33 -0.73
N GLN A 71 -7.51 -7.66 -1.26
CA GLN A 71 -6.67 -8.70 -0.67
C GLN A 71 -6.16 -8.22 0.70
N SER A 72 -6.26 -9.09 1.71
CA SER A 72 -5.87 -8.79 3.08
C SER A 72 -5.67 -10.07 3.86
N TYR A 73 -4.45 -10.25 4.37
CA TYR A 73 -4.06 -11.34 5.26
C TYR A 73 -4.11 -10.93 6.73
N ILE A 74 -4.51 -9.69 7.03
CA ILE A 74 -4.52 -9.15 8.39
C ILE A 74 -5.52 -9.92 9.24
N MET A 75 -5.03 -10.51 10.34
CA MET A 75 -5.87 -11.30 11.26
C MET A 75 -5.30 -11.36 12.68
N ILE A 76 -3.99 -11.15 12.85
CA ILE A 76 -3.29 -11.18 14.14
C ILE A 76 -3.28 -9.76 14.72
N ASP A 77 -3.65 -9.60 16.01
CA ASP A 77 -3.77 -8.29 16.68
C ASP A 77 -4.43 -7.20 15.80
N ALA A 78 -5.52 -7.60 15.14
CA ALA A 78 -6.10 -6.90 14.02
C ALA A 78 -7.28 -6.01 14.41
N THR A 79 -7.47 -4.93 13.67
CA THR A 79 -8.56 -3.96 13.80
C THR A 79 -9.11 -3.61 12.43
N TRP A 80 -10.44 -3.55 12.34
CA TRP A 80 -11.18 -3.08 11.18
C TRP A 80 -12.13 -1.97 11.61
N SER A 81 -12.21 -0.89 10.84
CA SER A 81 -13.20 0.16 11.08
C SER A 81 -13.75 0.76 9.80
N PHE A 82 -14.98 1.26 9.85
CA PHE A 82 -15.63 1.92 8.72
C PHE A 82 -16.86 2.74 9.16
N TYR A 83 -17.18 3.77 8.39
CA TYR A 83 -18.48 4.44 8.45
C TYR A 83 -19.50 3.76 7.53
N TYR A 84 -20.76 3.76 7.99
CA TYR A 84 -21.89 3.25 7.25
C TYR A 84 -23.11 4.15 7.37
N ARG A 85 -23.81 4.36 6.24
CA ARG A 85 -25.13 5.01 6.20
C ARG A 85 -26.04 4.31 5.19
N HIS A 86 -27.35 4.46 5.40
CA HIS A 86 -28.36 3.92 4.48
C HIS A 86 -29.56 4.86 4.36
N THR A 87 -30.38 4.70 3.32
CA THR A 87 -31.60 5.51 3.13
C THR A 87 -32.90 4.71 3.04
N GLN A 88 -32.83 3.37 3.00
CA GLN A 88 -33.99 2.48 3.01
C GLN A 88 -34.00 1.58 4.26
N PRO A 89 -35.19 1.18 4.78
CA PRO A 89 -35.25 0.29 5.94
C PRO A 89 -34.44 -1.00 5.75
N LEU A 90 -33.59 -1.32 6.73
CA LEU A 90 -32.80 -2.55 6.72
C LEU A 90 -33.63 -3.76 7.14
N GLY A 91 -33.22 -4.95 6.71
CA GLY A 91 -33.87 -6.21 7.04
C GLY A 91 -33.41 -7.37 6.16
N GLN A 92 -34.15 -8.48 6.16
CA GLN A 92 -33.81 -9.67 5.35
C GLN A 92 -33.71 -9.40 3.85
N ASN A 93 -34.32 -8.30 3.38
CA ASN A 93 -34.34 -7.90 1.98
C ASN A 93 -33.38 -6.73 1.67
N ASN A 94 -32.71 -6.18 2.67
CA ASN A 94 -31.85 -4.99 2.56
C ASN A 94 -30.79 -5.03 3.67
N PHE A 95 -29.63 -5.61 3.37
CA PHE A 95 -28.57 -5.82 4.36
C PHE A 95 -27.19 -5.77 3.71
N ILE A 96 -26.18 -5.56 4.53
CA ILE A 96 -24.78 -5.62 4.11
C ILE A 96 -24.03 -6.62 4.97
N ARG A 97 -22.92 -7.11 4.42
CA ARG A 97 -21.86 -7.77 5.16
C ARG A 97 -20.55 -7.07 4.86
N TYR A 98 -19.84 -6.69 5.90
CA TYR A 98 -18.46 -6.27 5.77
C TYR A 98 -17.56 -7.40 6.28
N PHE A 99 -16.91 -8.11 5.37
CA PHE A 99 -15.98 -9.19 5.67
C PHE A 99 -14.69 -8.60 6.22
N LEU A 100 -14.41 -8.94 7.47
CA LEU A 100 -13.16 -8.62 8.17
C LEU A 100 -12.05 -9.51 7.61
N ALA A 101 -12.36 -10.80 7.45
CA ALA A 101 -11.53 -11.78 6.79
C ALA A 101 -12.40 -12.79 6.03
N ALA A 102 -11.96 -13.15 4.83
CA ALA A 102 -12.61 -14.09 3.94
C ALA A 102 -11.58 -15.00 3.26
N ASP A 103 -11.91 -16.27 3.05
CA ASP A 103 -11.03 -17.23 2.37
C ASP A 103 -10.93 -17.05 0.85
N ARG A 104 -11.81 -16.25 0.25
CA ARG A 104 -11.89 -16.08 -1.21
C ARG A 104 -12.52 -14.75 -1.60
N ALA A 105 -12.18 -14.28 -2.80
CA ALA A 105 -12.71 -13.04 -3.36
C ALA A 105 -14.24 -13.06 -3.59
N ASN A 106 -14.83 -14.22 -3.87
CA ASN A 106 -16.28 -14.35 -4.05
C ASN A 106 -17.01 -14.39 -2.70
N LEU A 107 -17.46 -13.23 -2.23
CA LEU A 107 -18.12 -13.07 -0.93
C LEU A 107 -19.53 -13.69 -0.82
N HIS A 108 -20.13 -14.17 -1.93
CA HIS A 108 -21.46 -14.79 -1.86
C HIS A 108 -21.46 -16.09 -1.07
N ASN A 109 -20.32 -16.79 -1.03
CA ASN A 109 -20.15 -18.07 -0.35
C ASN A 109 -18.80 -18.21 0.37
N ALA A 110 -18.10 -17.09 0.60
CA ALA A 110 -16.84 -17.08 1.32
C ALA A 110 -17.01 -17.50 2.78
N GLN A 111 -16.09 -18.31 3.28
CA GLN A 111 -15.93 -18.55 4.71
C GLN A 111 -15.26 -17.34 5.35
N GLY A 112 -15.53 -17.09 6.63
CA GLY A 112 -14.78 -16.12 7.42
C GLY A 112 -15.61 -15.26 8.34
N TYR A 113 -14.98 -14.20 8.82
CA TYR A 113 -15.54 -13.27 9.81
C TYR A 113 -16.11 -12.04 9.12
N TYR A 114 -17.32 -11.65 9.49
CA TYR A 114 -17.94 -10.45 8.92
C TYR A 114 -18.87 -9.75 9.91
N ILE A 115 -19.00 -8.44 9.73
CA ILE A 115 -20.07 -7.64 10.33
C ILE A 115 -21.28 -7.69 9.43
N GLU A 116 -22.38 -8.24 9.93
CA GLU A 116 -23.69 -8.18 9.26
C GLU A 116 -24.49 -7.00 9.82
N ILE A 117 -25.01 -6.15 8.94
CA ILE A 117 -25.91 -5.05 9.31
C ILE A 117 -27.25 -5.22 8.58
N GLY A 118 -28.32 -5.43 9.34
CA GLY A 118 -29.70 -5.40 8.84
C GLY A 118 -30.49 -6.71 8.98
N ARG A 119 -29.92 -7.85 8.57
CA ARG A 119 -30.67 -9.12 8.42
C ARG A 119 -31.28 -9.66 9.72
N ASN A 120 -30.62 -9.43 10.87
CA ASN A 120 -31.08 -9.80 12.22
C ASN A 120 -31.85 -8.64 12.89
N ASN A 121 -33.06 -8.32 12.41
CA ASN A 121 -33.91 -7.24 12.97
C ASN A 121 -33.25 -5.84 12.98
N GLY A 122 -32.38 -5.54 12.01
CA GLY A 122 -31.66 -4.26 11.94
C GLY A 122 -30.42 -4.19 12.82
N SER A 123 -29.96 -5.30 13.40
CA SER A 123 -28.78 -5.30 14.27
C SER A 123 -27.47 -5.11 13.50
N VAL A 124 -26.44 -4.66 14.24
CA VAL A 124 -25.02 -4.78 13.85
C VAL A 124 -24.47 -5.98 14.61
N THR A 125 -24.03 -7.01 13.89
CA THR A 125 -23.63 -8.28 14.50
C THR A 125 -22.33 -8.79 13.89
N LEU A 126 -21.39 -9.21 14.74
CA LEU A 126 -20.20 -9.94 14.34
C LEU A 126 -20.53 -11.43 14.20
N MET A 127 -20.25 -11.97 13.03
CA MET A 127 -20.55 -13.33 12.63
C MET A 127 -19.28 -14.06 12.20
N PHE A 128 -19.29 -15.39 12.32
CA PHE A 128 -18.36 -16.29 11.65
C PHE A 128 -19.15 -17.29 10.79
N TYR A 129 -18.69 -17.57 9.58
CA TYR A 129 -19.26 -18.59 8.71
C TYR A 129 -18.19 -19.61 8.32
N ASP A 130 -18.41 -20.88 8.66
CA ASP A 130 -17.46 -21.98 8.42
C ASP A 130 -17.64 -22.68 7.05
N GLY A 131 -18.52 -22.14 6.19
CA GLY A 131 -18.88 -22.76 4.92
C GLY A 131 -20.15 -23.62 4.96
N ASN A 132 -20.67 -23.93 6.16
CA ASN A 132 -21.89 -24.70 6.37
C ASN A 132 -22.88 -23.97 7.29
N THR A 133 -22.39 -23.41 8.39
CA THR A 133 -23.16 -22.78 9.45
C THR A 133 -22.62 -21.39 9.78
N ALA A 134 -23.53 -20.46 10.05
CA ALA A 134 -23.20 -19.11 10.52
C ALA A 134 -23.40 -19.03 12.03
N GLU A 135 -22.35 -18.64 12.75
CA GLU A 135 -22.33 -18.42 14.19
C GLU A 135 -22.34 -16.93 14.50
N GLU A 136 -23.24 -16.50 15.39
CA GLU A 136 -23.20 -15.14 15.96
C GLU A 136 -22.18 -15.11 17.11
N LEU A 137 -21.12 -14.33 16.96
CA LEU A 137 -20.09 -14.18 17.98
C LEU A 137 -20.51 -13.16 19.03
N CYS A 138 -20.91 -11.97 18.58
CA CYS A 138 -21.49 -10.94 19.45
C CYS A 138 -22.32 -9.94 18.64
N SER A 139 -23.28 -9.28 19.28
CA SER A 139 -24.15 -8.29 18.63
C SER A 139 -24.20 -6.99 19.42
N ALA A 140 -24.26 -5.87 18.69
CA ALA A 140 -24.62 -4.57 19.24
C ALA A 140 -26.14 -4.38 19.38
N GLY A 141 -26.95 -5.35 18.91
CA GLY A 141 -28.39 -5.19 18.79
C GLY A 141 -28.75 -4.12 17.76
N ASN A 142 -30.01 -3.66 17.80
CA ASN A 142 -30.48 -2.57 16.96
C ASN A 142 -29.92 -1.24 17.49
N ILE A 143 -29.11 -0.57 16.68
CA ILE A 143 -28.48 0.72 17.02
C ILE A 143 -29.18 1.83 16.24
N ALA A 144 -29.66 2.83 16.97
CA ALA A 144 -30.15 4.06 16.37
C ALA A 144 -28.99 4.87 15.77
N PHE A 145 -29.21 5.43 14.57
CA PHE A 145 -28.27 6.36 13.95
C PHE A 145 -28.16 7.63 14.80
N GLY A 146 -26.94 8.19 14.90
CA GLY A 146 -26.74 9.46 15.60
C GLY A 146 -27.30 10.65 14.82
N ASP A 147 -27.16 11.85 15.38
CA ASP A 147 -27.65 13.11 14.78
C ASP A 147 -27.11 13.38 13.35
N GLU A 148 -26.00 12.73 12.98
CA GLU A 148 -25.35 12.83 11.67
C GLU A 148 -25.85 11.79 10.65
N GLY A 149 -26.73 10.86 11.05
CA GLY A 149 -27.28 9.84 10.15
C GLY A 149 -26.28 8.75 9.75
N THR A 150 -25.22 8.56 10.54
CA THR A 150 -24.14 7.59 10.31
C THR A 150 -23.97 6.62 11.49
N LEU A 151 -23.38 5.46 11.19
CA LEU A 151 -22.78 4.56 12.16
C LEU A 151 -21.28 4.50 11.89
N PHE A 152 -20.48 4.50 12.95
CA PHE A 152 -19.08 4.14 12.91
C PHE A 152 -18.90 2.82 13.65
N ILE A 153 -18.37 1.82 12.96
CA ILE A 153 -18.16 0.47 13.46
C ILE A 153 -16.67 0.23 13.56
N GLU A 154 -16.22 -0.34 14.68
CA GLU A 154 -14.86 -0.82 14.88
C GLU A 154 -14.91 -2.24 15.46
N VAL A 155 -14.14 -3.14 14.88
CA VAL A 155 -13.93 -4.50 15.38
C VAL A 155 -12.46 -4.69 15.61
N SER A 156 -12.07 -5.22 16.77
CA SER A 156 -10.70 -5.66 17.01
C SER A 156 -10.66 -7.12 17.44
N ARG A 157 -9.52 -7.77 17.20
CA ARG A 157 -9.20 -9.13 17.62
C ARG A 157 -7.77 -9.17 18.15
N ASP A 158 -7.53 -9.80 19.29
CA ASP A 158 -6.16 -10.07 19.76
C ASP A 158 -5.66 -11.46 19.34
N THR A 159 -4.36 -11.72 19.58
CA THR A 159 -3.69 -13.01 19.37
C THR A 159 -4.34 -14.22 20.06
N GLU A 160 -5.08 -14.01 21.16
CA GLU A 160 -5.80 -15.09 21.86
C GLU A 160 -7.17 -15.39 21.21
N GLY A 161 -7.62 -14.53 20.28
CA GLY A 161 -8.91 -14.63 19.61
C GLY A 161 -10.04 -13.91 20.36
N LEU A 162 -9.73 -12.95 21.23
CA LEU A 162 -10.73 -12.06 21.82
C LEU A 162 -11.17 -11.03 20.79
N TRP A 163 -12.41 -11.16 20.33
CA TRP A 163 -13.08 -10.21 19.45
C TRP A 163 -13.81 -9.16 20.27
N LEU A 164 -13.70 -7.89 19.87
CA LEU A 164 -14.42 -6.76 20.45
C LEU A 164 -15.17 -6.02 19.35
N LEU A 165 -16.49 -5.90 19.49
CA LEU A 165 -17.34 -5.10 18.60
C LEU A 165 -17.71 -3.80 19.30
N SER A 166 -17.30 -2.67 18.71
CA SER A 166 -17.65 -1.34 19.17
C SER A 166 -18.44 -0.58 18.11
N VAL A 167 -19.45 0.18 18.54
CA VAL A 167 -20.30 0.96 17.65
C VAL A 167 -20.58 2.33 18.26
N GLY A 168 -20.50 3.36 17.43
CA GLY A 168 -20.85 4.76 17.75
C GLY A 168 -21.48 5.46 16.55
N SER A 169 -21.82 6.73 16.71
CA SER A 169 -22.21 7.59 15.59
C SER A 169 -20.99 8.17 14.84
N ARG A 170 -19.83 8.19 15.51
CA ARG A 170 -18.52 8.65 15.01
C ARG A 170 -17.41 8.05 15.86
N ARG A 171 -16.16 8.14 15.41
CA ARG A 171 -14.97 7.65 16.13
C ARG A 171 -14.92 8.07 17.61
N SER A 172 -15.26 9.33 17.92
CA SER A 172 -15.24 9.86 19.30
C SER A 172 -16.39 9.40 20.20
N THR A 173 -17.45 8.78 19.64
CA THR A 173 -18.60 8.26 20.39
C THR A 173 -18.63 6.73 20.43
N LEU A 174 -17.55 6.08 19.99
CA LEU A 174 -17.41 4.64 19.95
C LEU A 174 -17.55 4.05 21.36
N THR A 175 -18.40 3.03 21.48
CA THR A 175 -18.60 2.30 22.74
C THR A 175 -18.57 0.81 22.47
N LEU A 176 -17.91 0.05 23.35
CA LEU A 176 -17.92 -1.41 23.31
C LEU A 176 -19.36 -1.92 23.45
N LYS A 177 -19.76 -2.79 22.53
CA LYS A 177 -21.12 -3.36 22.47
C LYS A 177 -21.15 -4.86 22.73
N GLY A 178 -20.12 -5.57 22.29
CA GLY A 178 -20.02 -7.01 22.45
C GLY A 178 -18.58 -7.48 22.44
N SER A 179 -18.37 -8.67 22.98
CA SER A 179 -17.10 -9.37 22.93
C SER A 179 -17.33 -10.87 22.78
N ALA A 180 -16.42 -11.57 22.13
CA ALA A 180 -16.47 -13.02 21.97
C ALA A 180 -15.07 -13.62 21.95
N MET A 181 -14.93 -14.88 22.34
CA MET A 181 -13.68 -15.62 22.18
C MET A 181 -13.86 -16.61 21.02
N HIS A 182 -13.13 -16.42 19.93
CA HIS A 182 -13.22 -17.29 18.76
C HIS A 182 -11.89 -17.32 18.00
N ASN A 183 -11.28 -18.49 17.94
CA ASN A 183 -9.91 -18.69 17.43
C ASN A 183 -9.74 -20.00 16.66
N THR A 184 -10.80 -20.47 15.98
CA THR A 184 -10.83 -21.79 15.33
C THR A 184 -10.56 -21.75 13.83
N TRP A 185 -10.45 -20.54 13.25
CA TRP A 185 -10.26 -20.32 11.83
C TRP A 185 -9.40 -19.08 11.60
N HIS A 186 -8.43 -19.20 10.70
CA HIS A 186 -7.37 -18.22 10.44
C HIS A 186 -7.15 -17.95 8.93
N ASN A 187 -7.96 -18.53 8.04
CA ASN A 187 -7.75 -18.43 6.59
C ASN A 187 -8.23 -17.09 6.00
N CYS A 188 -7.53 -16.00 6.28
CA CYS A 188 -7.81 -14.66 5.80
C CYS A 188 -7.04 -14.37 4.49
N GLN A 189 -7.74 -14.23 3.37
CA GLN A 189 -7.13 -13.80 2.11
C GLN A 189 -7.70 -12.48 1.61
N TYR A 190 -8.93 -12.15 2.02
CA TYR A 190 -9.65 -10.96 1.56
C TYR A 190 -10.41 -10.28 2.69
N THR A 191 -10.62 -8.99 2.54
CA THR A 191 -11.62 -8.19 3.26
C THR A 191 -12.52 -7.52 2.22
N GLY A 192 -13.76 -7.22 2.56
CA GLY A 192 -14.62 -6.59 1.55
C GLY A 192 -16.06 -6.34 1.95
N ILE A 193 -16.77 -5.69 1.06
CA ILE A 193 -18.15 -5.27 1.24
C ILE A 193 -19.03 -6.12 0.34
N TYR A 194 -20.05 -6.74 0.92
CA TYR A 194 -21.14 -7.39 0.23
C TYR A 194 -22.43 -6.64 0.54
N VAL A 195 -23.21 -6.32 -0.50
CA VAL A 195 -24.49 -5.63 -0.40
C VAL A 195 -25.59 -6.51 -0.99
N PHE A 196 -26.76 -6.54 -0.35
CA PHE A 196 -27.96 -7.16 -0.90
C PHE A 196 -29.20 -6.27 -0.71
N GLY A 197 -29.94 -6.06 -1.81
CA GLY A 197 -31.22 -5.37 -1.86
C GLY A 197 -32.21 -6.07 -2.79
N ARG A 198 -33.47 -6.24 -2.37
CA ARG A 198 -34.49 -6.92 -3.19
C ARG A 198 -35.05 -6.04 -4.31
N ASP A 199 -35.30 -4.77 -4.03
CA ASP A 199 -35.80 -3.82 -5.01
C ASP A 199 -34.75 -2.76 -5.39
N LEU A 200 -35.02 -1.94 -6.41
CA LEU A 200 -34.04 -0.94 -6.88
C LEU A 200 -33.69 0.09 -5.81
N ALA A 201 -34.66 0.52 -4.99
CA ALA A 201 -34.39 1.49 -3.94
C ALA A 201 -33.46 0.89 -2.89
N GLN A 202 -33.63 -0.38 -2.52
CA GLN A 202 -32.73 -1.10 -1.60
C GLN A 202 -31.36 -1.39 -2.23
N ARG A 203 -31.30 -1.62 -3.54
CA ARG A 203 -30.03 -1.83 -4.25
C ARG A 203 -29.17 -0.57 -4.37
N GLN A 204 -29.79 0.62 -4.25
CA GLN A 204 -29.16 1.92 -4.44
C GLN A 204 -29.19 2.81 -3.20
N ASN A 205 -28.95 2.24 -2.01
CA ASN A 205 -29.10 2.99 -0.74
C ASN A 205 -27.97 2.85 0.28
N HIS A 206 -26.98 1.99 0.07
CA HIS A 206 -25.91 1.78 1.04
C HIS A 206 -24.73 2.68 0.73
N TYR A 207 -24.14 3.26 1.77
CA TYR A 207 -22.91 4.02 1.61
C TYR A 207 -21.89 3.72 2.70
N PHE A 208 -20.63 3.76 2.30
CA PHE A 208 -19.46 3.44 3.11
C PHE A 208 -18.41 4.53 2.99
N ASP A 209 -17.66 4.75 4.06
CA ASP A 209 -16.57 5.73 4.09
C ASP A 209 -15.54 5.36 5.17
N GLU A 210 -14.33 5.91 5.07
CA GLU A 210 -13.16 5.68 5.95
C GLU A 210 -12.98 4.22 6.38
N LEU A 211 -12.90 3.30 5.41
CA LEU A 211 -12.61 1.90 5.69
C LEU A 211 -11.11 1.74 5.99
N GLU A 212 -10.81 1.17 7.14
CA GLU A 212 -9.47 1.02 7.69
C GLU A 212 -9.28 -0.42 8.18
N VAL A 213 -8.17 -1.04 7.80
CA VAL A 213 -7.73 -2.35 8.29
C VAL A 213 -6.29 -2.21 8.77
N GLY A 214 -6.00 -2.69 9.98
CA GLY A 214 -4.64 -2.69 10.53
C GLY A 214 -4.40 -3.88 11.43
N GLY A 215 -3.18 -4.38 11.45
CA GLY A 215 -2.76 -5.52 12.26
C GLY A 215 -1.61 -6.29 11.63
N GLU A 216 -1.40 -7.52 12.08
CA GLU A 216 -0.40 -8.43 11.54
C GLU A 216 -1.05 -9.45 10.60
N GLU A 217 -0.31 -9.79 9.54
CA GLU A 217 -0.73 -10.80 8.56
C GLU A 217 -0.63 -12.20 9.16
N GLU A 218 -1.67 -13.01 8.94
CA GLU A 218 -1.62 -14.45 9.17
C GLU A 218 -1.19 -15.12 7.86
N MET A 219 0.09 -15.46 7.78
CA MET A 219 0.67 -16.13 6.62
C MET A 219 0.09 -17.54 6.48
N PRO A 220 -0.29 -17.98 5.26
CA PRO A 220 -0.73 -19.36 5.05
C PRO A 220 0.40 -20.36 5.35
N GLU A 221 0.11 -21.44 6.08
CA GLU A 221 1.10 -22.47 6.40
C GLU A 221 1.53 -23.30 5.16
N GLY A 222 2.84 -23.32 4.88
CA GLY A 222 3.55 -24.14 3.88
C GLY A 222 4.56 -23.29 3.10
N GLU A 223 5.88 -23.40 3.28
CA GLU A 223 6.71 -24.59 2.98
C GLU A 223 7.64 -25.02 4.12
N ASP A 224 7.82 -26.34 4.23
CA ASP A 224 8.62 -27.05 5.23
C ASP A 224 10.10 -27.10 4.80
N ASN A 225 10.95 -26.27 5.40
CA ASN A 225 12.41 -26.32 5.24
C ASN A 225 12.99 -27.55 5.95
N SER A 226 12.90 -28.71 5.30
CA SER A 226 13.77 -29.85 5.62
C SER A 226 14.98 -29.84 4.68
N GLU A 227 16.14 -29.46 5.23
CA GLU A 227 17.44 -29.56 4.57
C GLU A 227 17.69 -31.01 4.11
N PRO A 228 18.09 -31.27 2.84
CA PRO A 228 18.62 -32.57 2.45
C PRO A 228 20.11 -32.66 2.84
N ASP A 229 20.47 -33.81 3.43
CA ASP A 229 21.84 -34.21 3.74
C ASP A 229 22.79 -34.07 2.52
N ASP A 230 23.93 -33.40 2.72
CA ASP A 230 25.04 -33.27 1.76
C ASP A 230 25.63 -34.65 1.38
N ASP A 231 25.57 -35.01 0.09
CA ASP A 231 26.46 -35.99 -0.53
C ASP A 231 27.42 -35.29 -1.51
N PRO A 232 28.72 -35.14 -1.19
CA PRO A 232 29.65 -34.41 -2.01
C PRO A 232 30.38 -35.35 -2.98
N SER A 233 29.72 -35.71 -4.08
CA SER A 233 30.44 -36.11 -5.30
C SER A 233 29.53 -36.14 -6.53
N ASP A 234 29.45 -35.04 -7.27
CA ASP A 234 29.80 -35.05 -8.70
C ASP A 234 29.89 -33.62 -9.27
N ASP A 235 30.85 -33.48 -10.19
CA ASP A 235 31.32 -32.33 -11.00
C ASP A 235 30.28 -31.23 -11.35
N PRO A 236 30.54 -29.91 -11.18
CA PRO A 236 29.53 -28.89 -11.43
C PRO A 236 29.47 -28.56 -12.93
N ALA A 237 28.51 -29.16 -13.62
CA ALA A 237 27.81 -28.42 -14.65
C ALA A 237 27.04 -27.26 -13.96
N MET A 238 27.02 -26.08 -14.58
CA MET A 238 26.20 -24.95 -14.11
C MET A 238 24.79 -25.44 -13.77
N PRO A 239 24.28 -25.21 -12.55
CA PRO A 239 22.95 -25.68 -12.18
C PRO A 239 21.91 -25.05 -13.11
N ASP A 240 20.95 -25.88 -13.52
CA ASP A 240 19.79 -25.46 -14.29
C ASP A 240 18.97 -24.51 -13.41
N MET A 241 19.09 -23.19 -13.62
CA MET A 241 18.41 -22.15 -12.82
C MET A 241 16.87 -22.28 -12.80
N HIS A 242 16.32 -23.20 -13.60
CA HIS A 242 14.89 -23.39 -13.76
C HIS A 242 14.21 -24.09 -12.58
N ASP A 243 14.95 -24.86 -11.76
CA ASP A 243 14.38 -25.64 -10.63
C ASP A 243 14.29 -24.85 -9.32
N ASP A 244 15.07 -23.76 -9.15
CA ASP A 244 15.10 -22.95 -7.92
C ASP A 244 14.38 -21.58 -8.05
N ALA A 245 13.90 -21.22 -9.25
CA ALA A 245 13.24 -19.93 -9.46
C ALA A 245 11.76 -19.96 -9.03
N VAL A 246 11.34 -18.97 -8.25
CA VAL A 246 9.97 -18.86 -7.72
C VAL A 246 9.17 -17.73 -8.38
N GLU A 247 7.83 -17.81 -8.31
CA GLU A 247 6.97 -16.69 -8.71
C GLU A 247 7.03 -15.56 -7.68
N ALA A 248 7.02 -14.31 -8.15
CA ALA A 248 6.96 -13.15 -7.27
C ALA A 248 5.64 -13.07 -6.50
N GLN A 249 5.65 -12.40 -5.36
CA GLN A 249 4.46 -12.06 -4.57
C GLN A 249 4.19 -10.55 -4.70
N GLN A 250 2.99 -10.11 -4.30
CA GLN A 250 2.67 -8.69 -4.29
C GLN A 250 3.64 -7.92 -3.39
N GLY A 251 4.20 -6.83 -3.91
CA GLY A 251 5.15 -6.00 -3.18
C GLY A 251 6.60 -6.51 -3.18
N THR A 252 6.90 -7.69 -3.76
CA THR A 252 8.26 -8.24 -3.77
C THR A 252 9.01 -8.05 -5.08
N LEU A 253 8.30 -7.87 -6.19
CA LEU A 253 8.84 -7.42 -7.47
C LEU A 253 8.26 -6.05 -7.79
N LEU A 254 9.09 -5.01 -7.80
CA LEU A 254 8.65 -3.62 -7.96
C LEU A 254 9.16 -3.01 -9.25
N ILE A 255 8.43 -2.05 -9.83
CA ILE A 255 8.94 -1.21 -10.92
C ILE A 255 10.02 -0.29 -10.34
N ASN A 256 11.20 -0.24 -10.95
CA ASN A 256 12.37 0.47 -10.42
C ASN A 256 12.78 1.69 -11.25
N GLU A 257 12.63 1.62 -12.59
CA GLU A 257 12.99 2.71 -13.50
C GLU A 257 12.07 2.72 -14.72
N ILE A 258 11.71 3.91 -15.22
CA ILE A 258 10.77 4.09 -16.35
C ILE A 258 11.33 5.12 -17.34
N MET A 259 11.65 4.69 -18.56
CA MET A 259 11.93 5.58 -19.69
C MET A 259 10.69 5.69 -20.58
N PHE A 260 9.79 6.63 -20.26
CA PHE A 260 8.52 6.82 -20.96
C PHE A 260 8.57 7.91 -22.04
N HIS A 261 9.67 8.67 -22.14
CA HIS A 261 9.85 9.71 -23.16
C HIS A 261 11.28 9.64 -23.73
N PRO A 262 11.63 8.61 -24.51
CA PRO A 262 12.98 8.46 -25.03
C PRO A 262 13.36 9.59 -25.99
N ALA A 263 14.64 9.98 -25.98
CA ALA A 263 15.22 10.89 -26.96
C ALA A 263 15.12 10.30 -28.38
N GLN A 264 15.27 11.14 -29.41
CA GLN A 264 15.20 10.69 -30.80
C GLN A 264 16.22 9.59 -31.09
N GLY A 265 15.72 8.41 -31.49
CA GLY A 265 16.56 7.24 -31.82
C GLY A 265 16.90 6.35 -30.63
N ALA A 266 16.52 6.73 -29.41
CA ALA A 266 16.49 5.87 -28.24
C ALA A 266 15.18 5.07 -28.18
N GLN A 267 15.05 4.22 -27.17
CA GLN A 267 13.88 3.36 -26.95
C GLN A 267 13.31 3.50 -25.55
N GLU A 268 12.03 3.19 -25.41
CA GLU A 268 11.38 3.02 -24.11
C GLU A 268 11.92 1.77 -23.42
N TYR A 269 11.99 1.81 -22.10
CA TYR A 269 12.22 0.64 -21.26
C TYR A 269 11.54 0.82 -19.92
N VAL A 270 11.30 -0.32 -19.26
CA VAL A 270 10.88 -0.36 -17.86
C VAL A 270 11.72 -1.39 -17.15
N GLU A 271 12.23 -1.02 -15.99
CA GLU A 271 13.03 -1.87 -15.13
C GLU A 271 12.23 -2.30 -13.91
N VAL A 272 12.50 -3.53 -13.44
CA VAL A 272 11.97 -4.06 -12.19
C VAL A 272 13.11 -4.43 -11.25
N ILE A 273 12.86 -4.39 -9.95
CA ILE A 273 13.79 -4.82 -8.89
C ILE A 273 13.19 -5.97 -8.08
N ASN A 274 14.01 -6.97 -7.80
CA ASN A 274 13.68 -8.10 -6.93
C ASN A 274 14.04 -7.76 -5.48
N LEU A 275 13.04 -7.74 -4.59
CA LEU A 275 13.24 -7.49 -3.15
C LEU A 275 13.29 -8.77 -2.32
N THR A 276 13.17 -9.93 -2.94
CA THR A 276 13.29 -11.24 -2.27
C THR A 276 14.75 -11.65 -2.13
N ASP A 277 14.97 -12.65 -1.29
CA ASP A 277 16.20 -13.44 -1.17
C ASP A 277 16.25 -14.63 -2.14
N GLU A 278 15.25 -14.77 -3.01
CA GLU A 278 15.11 -15.86 -3.99
C GLU A 278 15.29 -15.37 -5.44
N VAL A 279 15.63 -16.28 -6.35
CA VAL A 279 15.63 -15.99 -7.79
C VAL A 279 14.18 -15.96 -8.27
N LEU A 280 13.78 -14.88 -8.96
CA LEU A 280 12.43 -14.78 -9.51
C LEU A 280 12.40 -15.14 -11.00
N ASP A 281 11.44 -15.99 -11.39
CA ASP A 281 11.10 -16.21 -12.78
C ASP A 281 10.22 -15.07 -13.31
N LEU A 282 10.75 -14.32 -14.28
CA LEU A 282 10.04 -13.24 -14.96
C LEU A 282 9.31 -13.72 -16.22
N SER A 283 9.44 -14.99 -16.61
CA SER A 283 8.80 -15.58 -17.78
C SER A 283 7.28 -15.45 -17.69
N GLY A 284 6.68 -14.54 -18.46
CA GLY A 284 5.27 -14.24 -18.19
C GLY A 284 4.98 -12.82 -17.85
N VAL A 285 5.83 -12.28 -16.99
CA VAL A 285 5.59 -11.05 -16.27
C VAL A 285 5.33 -9.93 -17.27
N THR A 286 4.22 -9.24 -17.05
CA THR A 286 3.66 -8.32 -18.02
C THR A 286 3.53 -6.93 -17.42
N ILE A 287 4.13 -5.96 -18.11
CA ILE A 287 3.95 -4.54 -17.84
C ILE A 287 2.83 -4.04 -18.75
N THR A 288 1.73 -3.59 -18.16
CA THR A 288 0.55 -3.22 -18.92
C THR A 288 -0.19 -2.03 -18.32
N THR A 289 -1.27 -1.63 -18.99
CA THR A 289 -2.18 -0.61 -18.51
C THR A 289 -3.59 -1.18 -18.47
N ARG A 290 -4.48 -0.46 -17.79
CA ARG A 290 -5.87 -0.82 -17.71
C ARG A 290 -6.70 0.08 -18.62
N THR A 291 -7.67 -0.49 -19.32
CA THR A 291 -8.68 0.27 -20.07
C THR A 291 -9.61 1.00 -19.09
N ALA A 292 -10.33 2.01 -19.58
CA ALA A 292 -11.33 2.73 -18.79
C ALA A 292 -12.44 1.81 -18.22
N LYS A 293 -12.59 0.59 -18.75
CA LYS A 293 -13.55 -0.43 -18.28
C LYS A 293 -12.89 -1.50 -17.41
N GLY A 294 -11.75 -1.21 -16.79
CA GLY A 294 -11.11 -2.12 -15.84
C GLY A 294 -10.32 -3.29 -16.44
N LYS A 295 -10.46 -3.59 -17.75
CA LYS A 295 -9.73 -4.69 -18.40
C LYS A 295 -8.27 -4.32 -18.66
N PHE A 296 -7.34 -5.20 -18.34
CA PHE A 296 -5.92 -5.05 -18.70
C PHE A 296 -5.68 -5.19 -20.21
N ASN A 297 -4.84 -4.32 -20.74
CA ASN A 297 -4.36 -4.39 -22.13
C ASN A 297 -3.37 -5.55 -22.31
N THR A 298 -2.91 -5.81 -23.53
CA THR A 298 -1.96 -6.91 -23.80
C THR A 298 -0.63 -6.70 -23.07
N GLY A 299 -0.11 -5.47 -23.03
CA GLY A 299 1.16 -5.15 -22.36
C GLY A 299 2.42 -5.58 -23.11
N ASN A 300 3.55 -5.24 -22.50
CA ASN A 300 4.89 -5.71 -22.85
C ASN A 300 5.27 -6.83 -21.87
N LYS A 301 5.71 -7.97 -22.42
CA LYS A 301 5.89 -9.22 -21.65
C LYS A 301 7.37 -9.60 -21.63
N PHE A 302 7.90 -9.94 -20.46
CA PHE A 302 9.20 -10.61 -20.36
C PHE A 302 9.17 -11.95 -21.13
N PRO A 303 10.20 -12.25 -21.94
CA PRO A 303 10.28 -13.51 -22.69
C PRO A 303 10.45 -14.71 -21.75
N ASP A 304 10.17 -15.90 -22.26
CA ASP A 304 10.39 -17.14 -21.50
C ASP A 304 11.90 -17.33 -21.25
N GLY A 305 12.27 -17.79 -20.04
CA GLY A 305 13.65 -17.87 -19.56
C GLY A 305 14.23 -16.53 -19.06
N SER A 306 13.37 -15.58 -18.65
CA SER A 306 13.83 -14.35 -18.00
C SER A 306 13.89 -14.54 -16.49
N PHE A 307 14.98 -14.15 -15.85
CA PHE A 307 15.18 -14.32 -14.41
C PHE A 307 15.72 -13.03 -13.79
N VAL A 308 15.54 -12.85 -12.50
CA VAL A 308 16.20 -11.78 -11.75
C VAL A 308 16.67 -12.30 -10.41
N MET A 309 17.95 -12.09 -10.11
CA MET A 309 18.57 -12.56 -8.88
C MET A 309 18.09 -11.74 -7.67
N PRO A 310 18.26 -12.23 -6.44
CA PRO A 310 17.99 -11.48 -5.22
C PRO A 310 18.64 -10.10 -5.22
N SER A 311 17.88 -9.06 -4.86
CA SER A 311 18.36 -7.66 -4.80
C SER A 311 18.90 -7.09 -6.12
N GLU A 312 18.71 -7.77 -7.26
CA GLU A 312 19.10 -7.29 -8.59
C GLU A 312 17.91 -6.70 -9.35
N VAL A 313 18.23 -6.05 -10.47
CA VAL A 313 17.27 -5.44 -11.40
C VAL A 313 17.22 -6.20 -12.72
N ALA A 314 16.08 -6.11 -13.40
CA ALA A 314 15.89 -6.61 -14.76
C ALA A 314 15.16 -5.59 -15.63
N THR A 315 15.72 -5.28 -16.80
CA THR A 315 15.18 -4.25 -17.71
C THR A 315 14.47 -4.89 -18.89
N LEU A 316 13.24 -4.47 -19.19
CA LEU A 316 12.48 -4.87 -20.38
C LEU A 316 12.46 -3.75 -21.42
N CYS A 317 12.86 -4.07 -22.67
CA CYS A 317 12.87 -3.11 -23.78
C CYS A 317 12.60 -3.78 -25.14
N ALA A 318 12.61 -3.01 -26.22
CA ALA A 318 12.40 -3.53 -27.57
C ALA A 318 13.63 -4.26 -28.14
N ASP A 319 14.83 -3.74 -27.86
CA ASP A 319 16.12 -4.27 -28.34
C ASP A 319 17.19 -4.08 -27.25
N ALA A 320 17.48 -5.16 -26.51
CA ALA A 320 18.44 -5.17 -25.41
C ALA A 320 19.86 -4.79 -25.87
N THR A 321 20.27 -5.24 -27.06
CA THR A 321 21.59 -4.93 -27.59
C THR A 321 21.72 -3.45 -27.95
N ALA A 322 20.67 -2.84 -28.50
CA ALA A 322 20.66 -1.41 -28.76
C ALA A 322 20.69 -0.60 -27.44
N LEU A 323 19.95 -1.04 -26.41
CA LEU A 323 19.94 -0.39 -25.10
C LEU A 323 21.32 -0.47 -24.43
N ALA A 324 21.92 -1.66 -24.41
CA ALA A 324 23.26 -1.87 -23.85
C ALA A 324 24.32 -0.97 -24.50
N ARG A 325 24.27 -0.79 -25.83
CA ARG A 325 25.17 0.15 -26.52
C ARG A 325 24.93 1.61 -26.15
N GLN A 326 23.67 2.01 -25.99
CA GLN A 326 23.32 3.40 -25.64
C GLN A 326 23.86 3.77 -24.26
N PHE A 327 23.75 2.86 -23.30
CA PHE A 327 24.11 3.10 -21.90
C PHE A 327 25.48 2.50 -21.50
N ALA A 328 26.22 1.93 -22.46
CA ALA A 328 27.51 1.27 -22.25
C ALA A 328 27.47 0.15 -21.17
N ILE A 329 26.41 -0.67 -21.23
CA ILE A 329 26.14 -1.76 -20.27
C ILE A 329 26.88 -3.04 -20.70
N ASP A 330 27.28 -3.85 -19.72
CA ASP A 330 27.88 -5.17 -19.95
C ASP A 330 26.86 -6.15 -20.58
N ASP A 331 27.35 -7.08 -21.39
CA ASP A 331 26.53 -8.14 -21.99
C ASP A 331 25.97 -9.13 -20.94
N THR A 332 26.50 -9.13 -19.70
CA THR A 332 26.02 -9.99 -18.60
C THR A 332 24.86 -9.40 -17.80
N THR A 333 24.45 -8.16 -18.06
CA THR A 333 23.37 -7.49 -17.32
C THR A 333 21.99 -8.00 -17.76
N ASN A 334 21.04 -8.12 -16.83
CA ASN A 334 19.70 -8.67 -17.05
C ASN A 334 18.80 -7.73 -17.89
N ILE A 335 19.08 -7.61 -19.18
CA ILE A 335 18.29 -6.82 -20.14
C ILE A 335 17.60 -7.74 -21.14
N TYR A 336 16.27 -7.71 -21.12
CA TYR A 336 15.43 -8.58 -21.91
C TYR A 336 14.79 -7.84 -23.08
N SER A 337 14.90 -8.45 -24.27
CA SER A 337 14.21 -7.96 -25.47
C SER A 337 12.81 -8.56 -25.55
N THR A 338 11.83 -7.73 -25.88
CA THR A 338 10.49 -8.18 -26.20
C THR A 338 9.93 -7.47 -27.42
N ARG A 339 8.85 -8.02 -27.99
CA ARG A 339 8.05 -7.25 -28.93
C ARG A 339 7.33 -6.16 -28.13
N TRP A 340 7.82 -4.93 -28.26
CA TRP A 340 7.20 -3.76 -27.62
C TRP A 340 5.86 -3.44 -28.30
N ARG A 341 4.78 -3.96 -27.72
CA ARG A 341 3.42 -3.89 -28.28
C ARG A 341 2.68 -2.65 -27.82
N GLN A 342 3.04 -2.14 -26.65
CA GLN A 342 2.33 -1.06 -26.00
C GLN A 342 3.32 0.05 -25.67
N GLN A 343 3.26 1.11 -26.46
CA GLN A 343 4.04 2.33 -26.20
C GLN A 343 3.57 2.98 -24.91
N LEU A 344 4.50 3.55 -24.17
CA LEU A 344 4.20 4.34 -22.99
C LEU A 344 3.67 5.71 -23.42
N ASN A 345 2.93 6.37 -22.53
CA ASN A 345 2.47 7.73 -22.78
C ASN A 345 3.54 8.74 -22.34
N ASN A 346 3.96 9.65 -23.21
CA ASN A 346 5.00 10.66 -22.90
C ASN A 346 4.56 11.75 -21.87
N THR A 347 3.31 11.74 -21.41
CA THR A 347 2.79 12.68 -20.41
C THR A 347 2.51 11.98 -19.10
N SER A 348 1.62 10.98 -19.10
CA SER A 348 1.28 10.22 -17.89
C SER A 348 0.52 8.95 -18.19
N GLN A 349 0.71 7.96 -17.34
CA GLN A 349 -0.02 6.69 -17.39
C GLN A 349 0.13 5.93 -16.07
N THR A 350 -0.84 5.06 -15.79
CA THR A 350 -0.68 4.03 -14.76
C THR A 350 -0.20 2.73 -15.39
N LEU A 351 0.94 2.24 -14.93
CA LEU A 351 1.51 0.94 -15.26
C LEU A 351 1.17 -0.07 -14.17
N PHE A 352 0.91 -1.30 -14.57
CA PHE A 352 0.70 -2.44 -13.71
C PHE A 352 1.73 -3.51 -14.08
N LEU A 353 2.45 -4.01 -13.09
CA LEU A 353 3.34 -5.15 -13.20
C LEU A 353 2.59 -6.38 -12.73
N LEU A 354 2.27 -7.28 -13.67
CA LEU A 354 1.39 -8.42 -13.43
C LEU A 354 2.11 -9.73 -13.70
N ASN A 355 1.64 -10.80 -13.07
CA ASN A 355 2.04 -12.16 -13.43
C ASN A 355 1.57 -12.54 -14.86
N SER A 356 1.95 -13.76 -15.28
CA SER A 356 1.78 -14.24 -16.66
C SER A 356 0.34 -14.26 -17.18
N ASP A 357 -0.62 -14.57 -16.31
CA ASP A 357 -2.05 -14.66 -16.63
C ASP A 357 -2.85 -13.42 -16.21
N LYS A 358 -2.18 -12.42 -15.60
CA LYS A 358 -2.75 -11.15 -15.12
C LYS A 358 -3.71 -11.28 -13.95
N SER A 359 -3.63 -12.37 -13.19
CA SER A 359 -4.40 -12.58 -11.97
C SER A 359 -3.79 -11.88 -10.75
N VAL A 360 -2.46 -11.72 -10.70
CA VAL A 360 -1.73 -11.09 -9.61
C VAL A 360 -1.06 -9.80 -10.09
N CYS A 361 -1.21 -8.74 -9.31
CA CYS A 361 -0.51 -7.47 -9.52
C CYS A 361 0.61 -7.35 -8.51
N TYR A 362 1.86 -7.40 -8.96
CA TYR A 362 3.04 -7.29 -8.11
C TYR A 362 3.28 -5.85 -7.67
N ASP A 363 3.13 -4.91 -8.59
CA ASP A 363 3.31 -3.48 -8.34
C ASP A 363 2.47 -2.63 -9.32
N SER A 364 2.20 -1.39 -8.96
CA SER A 364 1.56 -0.41 -9.84
C SER A 364 2.14 0.97 -9.64
N VAL A 365 2.33 1.71 -10.73
CA VAL A 365 2.91 3.05 -10.73
C VAL A 365 2.06 3.98 -11.56
N TYR A 366 1.67 5.11 -10.99
CA TYR A 366 1.26 6.27 -11.78
C TYR A 366 2.48 7.17 -11.99
N TYR A 367 2.87 7.38 -13.25
CA TYR A 367 3.92 8.32 -13.60
C TYR A 367 3.34 9.54 -14.31
N HIS A 368 4.00 10.68 -14.15
CA HIS A 368 3.69 11.93 -14.86
C HIS A 368 4.99 12.64 -15.26
N LYS A 369 5.03 13.31 -16.42
CA LYS A 369 6.20 14.08 -16.88
C LYS A 369 6.65 15.16 -15.90
N ASP A 370 5.70 15.68 -15.11
CA ASP A 370 5.97 16.67 -14.06
C ASP A 370 6.57 16.04 -12.79
N TYR A 371 6.82 14.72 -12.77
CA TYR A 371 7.62 14.08 -11.72
C TYR A 371 9.11 14.34 -11.95
N HIS A 372 9.51 14.68 -13.17
CA HIS A 372 10.87 15.17 -13.41
C HIS A 372 11.14 16.45 -12.64
N HIS A 373 12.41 16.61 -12.24
CA HIS A 373 12.86 17.79 -11.52
C HIS A 373 12.55 19.08 -12.31
N SER A 374 12.08 20.12 -11.63
CA SER A 374 11.56 21.35 -12.27
C SER A 374 12.59 22.14 -13.09
N LEU A 375 13.90 21.88 -12.91
CA LEU A 375 14.97 22.48 -13.73
C LEU A 375 15.18 21.78 -15.08
N ILE A 376 14.57 20.61 -15.30
CA ILE A 376 14.64 19.88 -16.57
C ILE A 376 13.61 20.48 -17.52
N SER A 377 14.08 21.26 -18.48
CA SER A 377 13.21 21.90 -19.48
C SER A 377 12.81 20.97 -20.63
N ASP A 378 13.62 19.95 -20.88
CA ASP A 378 13.40 18.91 -21.89
C ASP A 378 13.62 17.56 -21.22
N ASP A 379 12.51 16.85 -20.99
CA ASP A 379 12.48 15.53 -20.37
C ASP A 379 12.78 14.39 -21.37
N SER A 380 13.03 14.70 -22.65
CA SER A 380 13.34 13.66 -23.62
C SER A 380 14.67 12.98 -23.32
N GLY A 381 14.61 11.65 -23.15
CA GLY A 381 15.75 10.82 -22.79
C GLY A 381 16.10 10.82 -21.30
N VAL A 382 15.25 11.37 -20.43
CA VAL A 382 15.41 11.30 -18.98
C VAL A 382 14.44 10.27 -18.40
N SER A 383 14.94 9.27 -17.70
CA SER A 383 14.07 8.30 -17.01
C SER A 383 13.61 8.81 -15.64
N LEU A 384 12.51 8.24 -15.16
CA LEU A 384 12.12 8.31 -13.75
C LEU A 384 12.67 7.10 -13.01
N GLU A 385 13.37 7.35 -11.92
CA GLU A 385 13.97 6.36 -11.04
C GLU A 385 13.24 6.33 -9.69
N ARG A 386 13.01 5.12 -9.18
CA ARG A 386 12.57 4.94 -7.80
C ARG A 386 13.68 5.37 -6.84
N VAL A 387 13.35 6.23 -5.89
CA VAL A 387 14.33 6.74 -4.90
C VAL A 387 14.46 5.80 -3.71
N SER A 388 13.40 5.09 -3.33
CA SER A 388 13.42 4.12 -2.22
C SER A 388 12.35 3.05 -2.39
N THR A 389 12.69 1.80 -2.07
CA THR A 389 11.79 0.64 -2.11
C THR A 389 10.79 0.63 -0.95
N SER A 390 11.02 1.41 0.11
CA SER A 390 10.08 1.55 1.23
C SER A 390 8.95 2.54 0.94
N LEU A 391 9.04 3.31 -0.16
CA LEU A 391 8.01 4.26 -0.56
C LEU A 391 7.02 3.59 -1.51
N ASN A 392 5.73 3.90 -1.32
CA ASN A 392 4.68 3.42 -2.19
C ASN A 392 4.91 3.94 -3.63
N SER A 393 4.94 2.99 -4.57
CA SER A 393 5.15 3.19 -6.01
C SER A 393 4.16 4.18 -6.66
N MET A 394 3.00 4.39 -6.06
CA MET A 394 1.98 5.34 -6.54
C MET A 394 2.24 6.79 -6.09
N ASN A 395 3.09 6.99 -5.09
CA ASN A 395 3.40 8.31 -4.56
C ASN A 395 4.44 9.01 -5.43
N ARG A 396 4.23 10.29 -5.76
CA ARG A 396 5.22 11.11 -6.50
C ARG A 396 6.59 11.09 -5.84
N GLU A 397 6.60 11.12 -4.51
CA GLU A 397 7.81 11.18 -3.68
C GLU A 397 8.69 9.94 -3.80
N ALA A 398 8.15 8.83 -4.32
CA ALA A 398 8.90 7.62 -4.61
C ALA A 398 9.74 7.73 -5.89
N TRP A 399 9.52 8.75 -6.73
CA TRP A 399 10.12 8.89 -8.06
C TRP A 399 10.88 10.21 -8.20
N HIS A 400 12.00 10.15 -8.89
CA HIS A 400 12.78 11.34 -9.25
C HIS A 400 13.44 11.16 -10.61
N SER A 401 13.88 12.27 -11.22
CA SER A 401 14.65 12.19 -12.47
C SER A 401 15.97 11.46 -12.25
N ALA A 402 16.29 10.57 -13.18
CA ALA A 402 17.63 10.05 -13.32
C ALA A 402 18.64 11.18 -13.52
N ALA A 403 19.83 10.99 -12.95
CA ALA A 403 20.95 11.91 -13.07
C ALA A 403 22.18 11.20 -13.62
N GLY A 404 23.18 12.00 -14.00
CA GLY A 404 24.39 11.51 -14.65
C GLY A 404 24.37 11.66 -16.18
N PRO A 405 25.43 11.20 -16.86
CA PRO A 405 25.69 11.55 -18.26
C PRO A 405 24.69 10.94 -19.25
N THR A 406 23.98 9.89 -18.86
CA THR A 406 23.04 9.13 -19.70
C THR A 406 21.57 9.41 -19.37
N TYR A 407 21.29 10.11 -18.26
CA TYR A 407 19.94 10.38 -17.76
C TYR A 407 19.05 9.13 -17.66
N GLY A 408 19.67 8.02 -17.27
CA GLY A 408 19.04 6.73 -16.98
C GLY A 408 20.09 5.69 -16.59
N THR A 409 19.65 4.68 -15.82
CA THR A 409 20.50 3.65 -15.21
C THR A 409 20.05 2.21 -15.49
N PRO A 410 19.57 1.86 -16.70
CA PRO A 410 19.07 0.52 -16.95
C PRO A 410 20.13 -0.53 -16.65
N GLY A 411 19.78 -1.52 -15.84
CA GLY A 411 20.63 -2.61 -15.41
C GLY A 411 21.63 -2.26 -14.31
N ALA A 412 21.56 -1.05 -13.73
CA ALA A 412 22.42 -0.58 -12.66
C ALA A 412 21.59 -0.07 -11.47
N ALA A 413 22.24 0.30 -10.38
CA ALA A 413 21.56 0.97 -9.27
C ALA A 413 21.11 2.38 -9.70
N ASN A 414 19.87 2.74 -9.35
CA ASN A 414 19.34 4.09 -9.59
C ASN A 414 20.28 5.17 -9.05
N SER A 415 20.49 6.20 -9.86
CA SER A 415 21.31 7.37 -9.50
C SER A 415 20.74 8.15 -8.30
N GLN A 416 19.42 8.07 -8.07
CA GLN A 416 18.72 8.73 -6.96
C GLN A 416 18.40 7.80 -5.77
N ARG A 417 19.01 6.60 -5.72
CA ARG A 417 18.72 5.61 -4.68
C ARG A 417 19.08 6.12 -3.28
N ILE A 418 18.16 5.92 -2.34
CA ILE A 418 18.30 6.20 -0.91
C ILE A 418 18.28 4.86 -0.16
N ASP A 419 19.41 4.51 0.45
CA ASP A 419 19.50 3.35 1.36
C ASP A 419 19.05 3.75 2.77
N THR A 420 17.91 3.20 3.20
CA THR A 420 17.32 3.42 4.53
C THR A 420 17.81 2.38 5.55
N GLU A 421 19.12 2.29 5.80
CA GLU A 421 19.67 1.36 6.82
C GLU A 421 19.84 1.99 8.22
N ALA A 422 19.54 3.29 8.38
CA ALA A 422 19.90 3.99 9.60
C ALA A 422 18.75 4.10 10.61
N GLU A 423 18.79 3.25 11.64
CA GLU A 423 18.00 3.44 12.86
C GLU A 423 18.62 4.55 13.71
N TYR A 424 18.02 5.74 13.66
CA TYR A 424 18.30 6.77 14.65
C TYR A 424 17.14 6.90 15.64
N ASP A 425 17.46 7.00 16.92
CA ASP A 425 16.51 7.25 18.03
C ASP A 425 15.95 8.70 18.00
N GLN A 426 16.15 9.43 16.90
CA GLN A 426 15.67 10.79 16.73
C GLN A 426 14.31 10.81 16.04
N ILE A 427 13.37 11.55 16.61
CA ILE A 427 12.02 11.73 16.03
C ILE A 427 12.04 12.29 14.60
N LEU A 428 13.02 13.15 14.28
CA LEU A 428 13.13 13.83 13.00
C LEU A 428 14.60 14.22 12.76
N TYR A 429 15.18 13.81 11.64
CA TYR A 429 16.53 14.17 11.21
C TYR A 429 16.63 14.19 9.67
N LEU A 430 17.73 14.76 9.14
CA LEU A 430 17.98 14.86 7.70
C LEU A 430 19.18 13.99 7.33
N GLN A 431 19.09 13.34 6.17
CA GLN A 431 20.22 12.67 5.55
C GLN A 431 20.20 12.93 4.04
N PRO A 432 21.26 13.51 3.45
CA PRO A 432 22.37 14.19 4.12
C PRO A 432 21.92 15.42 4.95
N GLU A 433 22.77 15.93 5.86
CA GLU A 433 22.47 17.14 6.65
C GLU A 433 22.31 18.41 5.79
N ALA A 434 22.89 18.39 4.58
CA ALA A 434 22.82 19.43 3.58
C ALA A 434 22.67 18.80 2.19
N PHE A 435 21.83 19.39 1.36
CA PHE A 435 21.54 18.89 0.01
C PHE A 435 21.64 20.03 -1.03
N SER A 436 21.80 19.66 -2.29
CA SER A 436 22.05 20.54 -3.45
C SER A 436 21.09 20.17 -4.59
N PRO A 437 19.89 20.80 -4.69
CA PRO A 437 18.91 20.47 -5.72
C PRO A 437 19.26 21.10 -7.08
N ASN A 438 20.38 20.69 -7.66
CA ASN A 438 20.89 21.23 -8.94
C ASN A 438 20.75 20.24 -10.10
N GLY A 439 20.31 19.01 -9.83
CA GLY A 439 20.15 17.93 -10.80
C GLY A 439 21.47 17.32 -11.26
N ASP A 440 22.54 17.38 -10.46
CA ASP A 440 23.86 16.86 -10.83
C ASP A 440 24.10 15.39 -10.45
N GLY A 441 23.12 14.77 -9.78
CA GLY A 441 23.14 13.40 -9.29
C GLY A 441 23.72 13.25 -7.89
N THR A 442 24.13 14.35 -7.25
CA THR A 442 24.80 14.31 -5.95
C THR A 442 24.05 15.13 -4.91
N ASP A 443 23.42 14.44 -3.97
CA ASP A 443 22.61 15.05 -2.89
C ASP A 443 21.49 15.97 -3.43
N ASP A 444 20.84 15.59 -4.53
CA ASP A 444 19.74 16.38 -5.12
C ASP A 444 18.45 16.35 -4.31
N ILE A 445 18.27 15.31 -3.50
CA ILE A 445 17.06 15.06 -2.73
C ILE A 445 17.38 15.21 -1.24
N CYS A 446 16.58 16.04 -0.56
CA CYS A 446 16.57 16.08 0.89
C CYS A 446 15.76 14.89 1.42
N VAL A 447 16.40 13.97 2.15
CA VAL A 447 15.69 12.87 2.85
C VAL A 447 15.40 13.27 4.29
N ILE A 448 14.12 13.35 4.61
CA ILE A 448 13.62 13.70 5.94
C ILE A 448 13.17 12.41 6.62
N HIS A 449 14.03 11.89 7.48
CA HIS A 449 13.72 10.71 8.25
C HIS A 449 12.88 11.06 9.48
N TYR A 450 11.91 10.22 9.78
CA TYR A 450 11.08 10.36 10.97
C TYR A 450 10.97 9.03 11.74
N ASN A 451 10.84 9.16 13.06
CA ASN A 451 10.63 8.03 13.98
C ASN A 451 9.60 8.45 15.03
N MET A 452 8.35 8.08 14.80
CA MET A 452 7.23 8.39 15.67
C MET A 452 7.21 7.47 16.89
N PRO A 453 6.79 7.95 18.07
CA PRO A 453 6.70 7.12 19.27
C PRO A 453 5.74 5.93 19.15
N ARG A 454 4.82 5.96 18.18
CA ARG A 454 3.81 4.95 17.85
C ARG A 454 3.24 5.27 16.46
N GLU A 455 2.52 4.32 15.88
CA GLU A 455 1.79 4.50 14.62
C GLU A 455 0.59 5.44 14.78
N GLY A 456 0.00 5.85 13.65
CA GLY A 456 -1.22 6.67 13.62
C GLY A 456 -0.99 8.18 13.79
N TYR A 457 0.24 8.65 13.59
CA TYR A 457 0.49 10.09 13.49
C TYR A 457 0.19 10.58 12.07
N SER A 458 -0.56 11.67 11.95
CA SER A 458 -0.59 12.48 10.73
C SER A 458 0.32 13.69 10.92
N ALA A 459 1.14 14.01 9.92
CA ALA A 459 2.10 15.10 10.00
C ALA A 459 1.98 16.10 8.85
N THR A 460 2.22 17.36 9.21
CA THR A 460 2.46 18.44 8.25
C THR A 460 3.89 18.95 8.40
N LEU A 461 4.65 18.94 7.31
CA LEU A 461 6.02 19.43 7.23
C LEU A 461 6.03 20.72 6.42
N ARG A 462 6.47 21.81 7.05
CA ARG A 462 6.55 23.14 6.42
C ARG A 462 7.95 23.71 6.52
N LEU A 463 8.40 24.32 5.44
CA LEU A 463 9.71 24.95 5.34
C LEU A 463 9.58 26.46 5.50
N PHE A 464 10.38 27.04 6.40
CA PHE A 464 10.37 28.47 6.67
C PHE A 464 11.75 29.10 6.47
N THR A 465 11.79 30.39 6.12
CA THR A 465 13.01 31.20 6.24
C THR A 465 13.45 31.30 7.72
N PRO A 466 14.71 31.70 8.00
CA PRO A 466 15.15 31.99 9.38
C PRO A 466 14.31 33.05 10.08
N THR A 467 13.67 33.95 9.31
CA THR A 467 12.78 34.99 9.81
C THR A 467 11.33 34.53 10.03
N GLY A 468 11.00 33.26 9.73
CA GLY A 468 9.70 32.65 9.98
C GLY A 468 8.68 32.80 8.85
N VAL A 469 9.10 33.18 7.64
CA VAL A 469 8.23 33.25 6.45
C VAL A 469 8.10 31.85 5.85
N LEU A 470 6.87 31.39 5.59
CA LEU A 470 6.61 30.11 4.93
C LEU A 470 7.11 30.14 3.48
N ILE A 471 7.86 29.12 3.09
CA ILE A 471 8.37 28.94 1.73
C ILE A 471 7.53 27.93 0.99
N THR A 472 7.37 26.75 1.57
CA THR A 472 6.59 25.65 1.00
C THR A 472 6.09 24.71 2.09
N THR A 473 5.05 23.95 1.78
CA THR A 473 4.62 22.78 2.54
C THR A 473 5.16 21.56 1.81
N ILE A 474 6.02 20.78 2.47
CA ILE A 474 6.65 19.59 1.89
C ILE A 474 5.69 18.40 1.94
N ALA A 475 4.97 18.27 3.06
CA ALA A 475 3.95 17.24 3.25
C ALA A 475 2.80 17.86 4.06
N GLU A 476 1.55 17.61 3.68
CA GLU A 476 0.37 18.18 4.34
C GLU A 476 -0.57 17.08 4.81
N ASN A 477 -0.77 17.01 6.12
CA ASN A 477 -1.62 16.00 6.79
C ASN A 477 -1.32 14.55 6.39
N THR A 478 -0.09 14.24 6.02
CA THR A 478 0.34 12.91 5.59
C THR A 478 0.32 11.93 6.75
N LEU A 479 -0.38 10.80 6.59
CA LEU A 479 -0.33 9.70 7.54
C LEU A 479 1.08 9.10 7.53
N LEU A 480 1.70 8.99 8.70
CA LEU A 480 3.04 8.45 8.86
C LEU A 480 2.98 7.01 9.37
N ALA A 481 3.85 6.17 8.83
CA ALA A 481 4.23 4.93 9.49
C ALA A 481 4.93 5.24 10.83
N ARG A 482 5.28 4.21 11.62
CA ARG A 482 6.09 4.43 12.83
C ARG A 482 7.44 5.05 12.47
N GLN A 483 8.08 4.52 11.43
CA GLN A 483 9.36 5.00 10.91
C GLN A 483 9.27 5.10 9.40
N GLY A 484 10.00 6.04 8.83
CA GLY A 484 10.03 6.19 7.38
C GLY A 484 10.73 7.47 6.96
N ILE A 485 10.57 7.78 5.68
CA ILE A 485 11.15 8.96 5.05
C ILE A 485 10.08 9.80 4.36
N ILE A 486 10.34 11.09 4.27
CA ILE A 486 9.69 12.04 3.36
C ILE A 486 10.80 12.67 2.55
N THR A 487 10.69 12.70 1.23
CA THR A 487 11.69 13.31 0.35
C THR A 487 11.25 14.71 -0.06
N TRP A 488 12.23 15.58 -0.33
CA TRP A 488 11.98 16.90 -0.93
C TRP A 488 13.10 17.26 -1.90
N ASP A 489 12.74 17.52 -3.15
CA ASP A 489 13.65 17.80 -4.27
C ASP A 489 14.08 19.28 -4.35
N GLY A 490 13.81 20.09 -3.31
CA GLY A 490 14.11 21.52 -3.33
C GLY A 490 13.08 22.39 -4.07
N THR A 491 12.02 21.82 -4.64
CA THR A 491 10.99 22.59 -5.36
C THR A 491 10.19 23.48 -4.41
N THR A 492 9.97 24.73 -4.83
CA THR A 492 9.13 25.72 -4.16
C THR A 492 8.16 26.38 -5.15
N PRO A 493 7.11 27.09 -4.69
CA PRO A 493 6.23 27.86 -5.58
C PRO A 493 6.92 28.93 -6.43
N ARG A 494 8.20 29.25 -6.15
CA ARG A 494 9.01 30.23 -6.89
C ARG A 494 10.13 29.58 -7.70
N GLY A 495 10.10 28.26 -7.89
CA GLY A 495 11.19 27.47 -8.48
C GLY A 495 12.03 26.79 -7.39
N THR A 496 13.29 26.51 -7.69
CA THR A 496 14.20 25.83 -6.75
C THR A 496 14.52 26.69 -5.51
N ALA A 497 14.64 26.04 -4.36
CA ALA A 497 15.06 26.69 -3.12
C ALA A 497 16.44 27.34 -3.27
N GLN A 498 16.61 28.50 -2.63
CA GLN A 498 17.87 29.23 -2.69
C GLN A 498 18.90 28.63 -1.72
N ILE A 499 20.18 28.85 -1.98
CA ILE A 499 21.25 28.49 -1.03
C ILE A 499 21.00 29.20 0.30
N GLY A 500 21.01 28.45 1.39
CA GLY A 500 20.78 29.00 2.72
C GLY A 500 20.33 27.98 3.75
N ILE A 501 20.13 28.48 4.96
CA ILE A 501 19.60 27.70 6.08
C ILE A 501 18.12 28.00 6.21
N TYR A 502 17.34 26.95 6.32
CA TYR A 502 15.90 26.97 6.49
C TYR A 502 15.50 26.31 7.80
N ALA A 503 14.30 26.62 8.26
CA ALA A 503 13.66 25.94 9.38
C ALA A 503 12.63 24.94 8.85
N LEU A 504 12.94 23.66 8.92
CA LEU A 504 11.96 22.61 8.72
C LEU A 504 11.15 22.45 10.01
N VAL A 505 9.84 22.61 9.91
CA VAL A 505 8.92 22.47 11.04
C VAL A 505 7.95 21.33 10.75
N MET A 506 8.02 20.28 11.58
CA MET A 506 7.04 19.21 11.60
C MET A 506 6.03 19.46 12.70
N GLN A 507 4.75 19.31 12.35
CA GLN A 507 3.63 19.22 13.28
C GLN A 507 2.99 17.86 13.06
N ALA A 508 3.19 16.93 13.99
CA ALA A 508 2.59 15.60 13.95
C ALA A 508 1.53 15.49 15.05
N THR A 509 0.33 15.06 14.68
CA THR A 509 -0.82 14.88 15.55
C THR A 509 -1.24 13.42 15.57
N HIS A 510 -1.60 12.94 16.74
CA HIS A 510 -2.11 11.59 16.95
C HIS A 510 -3.36 11.70 17.85
N PRO A 511 -4.47 10.98 17.57
CA PRO A 511 -5.74 11.14 18.29
C PRO A 511 -5.65 11.06 19.81
N ASN A 512 -4.84 10.11 20.32
CA ASN A 512 -4.71 9.80 21.75
C ASN A 512 -3.37 10.23 22.37
N SER A 513 -2.59 11.07 21.69
CA SER A 513 -1.26 11.47 22.17
C SER A 513 -1.08 12.97 22.05
N LYS A 514 -0.13 13.53 22.81
CA LYS A 514 0.24 14.93 22.63
C LYS A 514 0.79 15.14 21.22
N ALA A 515 0.39 16.24 20.59
CA ALA A 515 0.96 16.68 19.34
C ALA A 515 2.49 16.86 19.48
N ILE A 516 3.22 16.35 18.52
CA ILE A 516 4.67 16.50 18.42
C ILE A 516 4.94 17.67 17.50
N LYS A 517 5.74 18.62 17.98
CA LYS A 517 6.28 19.69 17.16
C LYS A 517 7.80 19.60 17.18
N LYS A 518 8.40 19.43 16.01
CA LYS A 518 9.86 19.47 15.84
C LYS A 518 10.23 20.57 14.88
N LYS A 519 11.37 21.20 15.16
CA LYS A 519 11.99 22.21 14.32
C LYS A 519 13.46 21.86 14.21
N ILE A 520 13.94 21.61 12.99
CA ILE A 520 15.34 21.31 12.72
C ILE A 520 15.85 22.24 11.60
N PRO A 521 17.16 22.56 11.58
CA PRO A 521 17.74 23.25 10.45
C PRO A 521 17.75 22.33 9.22
N LEU A 522 17.43 22.89 8.07
CA LEU A 522 17.62 22.27 6.76
C LEU A 522 18.56 23.17 5.97
N VAL A 523 19.59 22.60 5.33
CA VAL A 523 20.62 23.38 4.64
C VAL A 523 20.58 23.08 3.15
N VAL A 524 20.37 24.11 2.34
CA VAL A 524 20.56 24.07 0.88
C VAL A 524 21.93 24.66 0.59
N ILE A 525 22.80 23.88 -0.06
CA ILE A 525 24.14 24.30 -0.49
C ILE A 525 24.18 24.49 -2.01
N GLY A 526 25.16 25.25 -2.47
CA GLY A 526 25.51 25.29 -3.89
C GLY A 526 26.73 24.42 -4.14
N ARG A 527 26.72 23.67 -5.23
CA ARG A 527 27.88 22.92 -5.74
C ARG A 527 28.36 23.51 -7.06
#